data_AF-B1KGQ9-F1
#
_entry.id   AF-B1KGQ9-F1
#
_cell.length_a   1.000
_cell.length_b   1.000
_cell.length_c   1.000
_cell.angle_alpha   90.00
_cell.angle_beta   90.00
_cell.angle_gamma   90.00
#
_symmetry.space_group_name_H-M   'P 1'
#
loop_
_entity.id
_entity.type
_entity.pdbx_description
1 polymer ?
#
loop_
_entity_poly.entity_id
_entity_poly.type
_entity_poly.pdbx_seq_one_letter_code
_entity_poly.pdbx_strand_id
1 'polypeptide(L)'
;MQTVSSNELLSTLSKVTIIGNANGKLDIPSSGATFIFNGTKPDNNQSGKAETLINISNGPFAGSTCPFVISGSLDEHDSESLTLQLIEIAQSLEKELNCWPSTGLVTIVLMSRLSTQIEVKRMSLLPSLKREMEMPIEEHLPCMVHNWLGERRIALAISVPNLSWPELQLTQPLSKEALDNQIELTDYNRCPFELLTQVHRHAHNELTSSADMLNILSYLSTTHIELWLQHSTQEKLLSCELMFFNQTPEQTASFWYLVDNQASQYLDDIRHRLAYCQQVFNE
;
A
#
# COMPACT_ATOMS: atom_id res chain seq x y z
N MET A 1 12.69 14.63 22.38
CA MET A 1 11.87 15.35 23.38
C MET A 1 10.76 14.38 23.77
N GLN A 2 10.63 13.98 25.04
CA GLN A 2 9.59 13.02 25.45
C GLN A 2 8.24 13.73 25.50
N THR A 3 7.37 13.47 24.52
CA THR A 3 5.96 13.84 24.58
C THR A 3 5.26 12.85 25.52
N VAL A 4 5.04 13.26 26.76
CA VAL A 4 4.30 12.47 27.75
C VAL A 4 2.83 12.56 27.40
N SER A 5 2.35 11.59 26.63
CA SER A 5 0.91 11.32 26.49
C SER A 5 0.32 11.03 27.87
N SER A 6 -0.94 11.41 28.09
CA SER A 6 -1.65 11.12 29.33
C SER A 6 -1.58 9.60 29.65
N ASN A 7 -1.43 9.22 30.92
CA ASN A 7 -1.38 7.79 31.33
C ASN A 7 -2.63 7.03 30.84
N GLU A 8 -3.75 7.73 30.66
CA GLU A 8 -5.02 7.20 30.17
C GLU A 8 -5.00 6.91 28.66
N LEU A 9 -4.42 7.82 27.85
CA LEU A 9 -4.22 7.57 26.41
C LEU A 9 -3.25 6.42 26.19
N LEU A 10 -2.11 6.38 26.90
CA LEU A 10 -1.16 5.28 26.79
C LEU A 10 -1.78 3.93 27.19
N SER A 11 -2.63 3.92 28.22
CA SER A 11 -3.41 2.73 28.59
C SER A 11 -4.36 2.31 27.46
N THR A 12 -5.04 3.27 26.82
CA THR A 12 -5.97 3.01 25.71
C THR A 12 -5.26 2.53 24.45
N LEU A 13 -4.08 3.07 24.16
CA LEU A 13 -3.23 2.70 23.03
C LEU A 13 -2.45 1.40 23.28
N SER A 14 -2.51 0.80 24.47
CA SER A 14 -1.88 -0.51 24.71
C SER A 14 -2.45 -1.61 23.81
N LYS A 15 -3.75 -1.54 23.51
CA LYS A 15 -4.46 -2.43 22.59
C LYS A 15 -5.12 -1.62 21.49
N VAL A 16 -4.68 -1.86 20.26
CA VAL A 16 -5.12 -1.07 19.11
C VAL A 16 -5.70 -1.96 18.02
N THR A 17 -6.79 -1.52 17.41
CA THR A 17 -7.31 -2.05 16.14
C THR A 17 -7.19 -0.98 15.05
N ILE A 18 -6.63 -1.32 13.90
CA ILE A 18 -6.49 -0.44 12.75
C ILE A 18 -7.33 -1.01 11.61
N ILE A 19 -8.30 -0.24 11.12
CA ILE A 19 -9.23 -0.69 10.09
C ILE A 19 -9.03 0.16 8.83
N GLY A 20 -8.49 -0.45 7.78
CA GLY A 20 -8.31 0.19 6.48
C GLY A 20 -9.60 0.33 5.68
N ASN A 21 -9.47 0.95 4.50
CA ASN A 21 -10.60 1.30 3.64
C ASN A 21 -11.03 0.19 2.67
N ALA A 22 -10.36 -0.97 2.64
CA ALA A 22 -10.75 -2.06 1.74
C ALA A 22 -12.16 -2.57 2.06
N ASN A 23 -12.86 -3.24 1.14
CA ASN A 23 -14.21 -3.74 1.41
C ASN A 23 -14.24 -4.80 2.52
N GLY A 24 -15.37 -4.92 3.22
CA GLY A 24 -15.57 -5.92 4.27
C GLY A 24 -16.39 -5.40 5.44
N LYS A 25 -16.66 -6.28 6.41
CA LYS A 25 -17.41 -5.92 7.62
C LYS A 25 -16.55 -5.03 8.52
N LEU A 26 -17.13 -3.92 8.99
CA LEU A 26 -16.47 -3.03 9.93
C LEU A 26 -16.75 -3.50 11.36
N ASP A 27 -15.85 -4.29 11.92
CA ASP A 27 -15.97 -4.86 13.27
C ASP A 27 -15.16 -4.05 14.29
N ILE A 28 -15.79 -3.05 14.91
CA ILE A 28 -15.17 -2.23 15.97
C ILE A 28 -15.18 -3.02 17.29
N PRO A 29 -14.04 -3.22 17.97
CA PRO A 29 -14.00 -3.85 19.30
C PRO A 29 -14.66 -2.97 20.36
N SER A 30 -15.05 -3.56 21.49
CA SER A 30 -15.62 -2.81 22.63
C SER A 30 -14.56 -2.25 23.60
N SER A 31 -13.28 -2.44 23.31
CA SER A 31 -12.17 -2.09 24.21
C SER A 31 -10.92 -1.73 23.41
N GLY A 32 -10.10 -0.80 23.92
CA GLY A 32 -8.90 -0.32 23.25
C GLY A 32 -9.20 0.73 22.18
N ALA A 33 -8.17 1.36 21.63
CA ALA A 33 -8.34 2.33 20.55
C ALA A 33 -8.60 1.65 19.20
N THR A 34 -9.46 2.26 18.39
CA THR A 34 -9.75 1.85 17.01
C THR A 34 -9.46 3.00 16.05
N PHE A 35 -8.49 2.81 15.15
CA PHE A 35 -8.16 3.76 14.11
C PHE A 35 -8.90 3.44 12.80
N ILE A 36 -9.53 4.45 12.24
CA ILE A 36 -10.16 4.45 10.91
C ILE A 36 -9.65 5.63 10.09
N PHE A 37 -9.86 5.59 8.77
CA PHE A 37 -9.31 6.60 7.87
C PHE A 37 -10.38 7.29 7.02
N ASN A 38 -10.15 8.57 6.74
CA ASN A 38 -10.91 9.41 5.79
C ASN A 38 -12.45 9.33 5.96
N GLY A 39 -12.93 9.27 7.21
CA GLY A 39 -14.36 9.31 7.50
C GLY A 39 -15.10 8.00 7.20
N THR A 40 -14.40 6.87 7.21
CA THR A 40 -15.03 5.54 7.16
C THR A 40 -16.14 5.45 8.22
N LYS A 41 -17.41 5.36 7.79
CA LYS A 41 -18.55 5.46 8.70
C LYS A 41 -18.86 4.10 9.33
N PRO A 42 -19.00 4.00 10.66
CA PRO A 42 -19.60 2.84 11.30
C PRO A 42 -21.06 2.71 10.88
N ASP A 43 -21.55 1.47 10.79
CA ASP A 43 -22.99 1.22 10.65
C ASP A 43 -23.74 1.80 11.86
N ASN A 44 -24.96 2.30 11.62
CA ASN A 44 -25.81 2.95 12.64
C ASN A 44 -26.04 2.11 13.91
N ASN A 45 -25.85 0.79 13.85
CA ASN A 45 -25.98 -0.14 14.98
C ASN A 45 -24.75 -0.19 15.91
N GLN A 46 -23.69 0.58 15.64
CA GLN A 46 -22.45 0.62 16.43
C GLN A 46 -22.25 1.93 17.20
N SER A 47 -23.31 2.72 17.36
CA SER A 47 -23.28 4.06 17.99
C SER A 47 -22.71 4.09 19.42
N GLY A 48 -22.83 3.01 20.18
CA GLY A 48 -22.25 2.88 21.52
C GLY A 48 -20.73 2.64 21.58
N LYS A 49 -20.04 2.58 20.44
CA LYS A 49 -18.57 2.35 20.35
C LYS A 49 -17.79 3.60 19.91
N ALA A 50 -18.43 4.77 19.97
CA ALA A 50 -17.82 6.03 19.56
C ALA A 50 -16.62 6.43 20.44
N GLU A 51 -16.60 6.03 21.71
CA GLU A 51 -15.57 6.38 22.68
C GLU A 51 -14.21 5.72 22.42
N THR A 52 -14.18 4.66 21.60
CA THR A 52 -12.95 3.98 21.20
C THR A 52 -12.45 4.40 19.82
N LEU A 53 -13.21 5.23 19.09
CA LEU A 53 -12.99 5.49 17.67
C LEU A 53 -12.15 6.76 17.47
N ILE A 54 -11.06 6.60 16.74
CA ILE A 54 -10.16 7.68 16.32
C ILE A 54 -10.11 7.65 14.80
N ASN A 55 -10.51 8.73 14.16
CA ASN A 55 -10.43 8.91 12.72
C ASN A 55 -9.22 9.77 12.37
N ILE A 56 -8.39 9.28 11.45
CA ILE A 56 -7.30 10.04 10.86
C ILE A 56 -7.64 10.34 9.41
N SER A 57 -7.85 11.61 9.10
CA SER A 57 -8.09 12.08 7.74
C SER A 57 -6.81 12.66 7.14
N ASN A 58 -6.65 12.47 5.83
CA ASN A 58 -5.64 13.19 5.06
C ASN A 58 -5.95 14.69 5.10
N GLY A 59 -4.94 15.52 5.34
CA GLY A 59 -5.06 16.98 5.44
C GLY A 59 -5.89 17.62 4.33
N PRO A 60 -5.48 17.45 3.06
CA PRO A 60 -6.22 18.00 1.92
C PRO A 60 -7.67 17.52 1.85
N PHE A 61 -7.94 16.25 2.20
CA PHE A 61 -9.28 15.70 2.26
C PHE A 61 -10.15 16.37 3.35
N ALA A 62 -9.52 16.80 4.44
CA ALA A 62 -10.16 17.52 5.53
C ALA A 62 -10.14 19.06 5.37
N GLY A 63 -9.62 19.59 4.26
CA GLY A 63 -9.45 21.04 4.06
C GLY A 63 -8.40 21.68 4.98
N SER A 64 -7.45 20.90 5.50
CA SER A 64 -6.39 21.34 6.40
C SER A 64 -5.03 21.39 5.69
N THR A 65 -4.18 22.30 6.15
CA THR A 65 -2.76 22.36 5.75
C THR A 65 -1.89 21.34 6.49
N CYS A 66 -2.37 20.82 7.63
CA CYS A 66 -1.68 19.75 8.34
C CYS A 66 -1.85 18.41 7.60
N PRO A 67 -0.80 17.58 7.44
CA PRO A 67 -0.89 16.33 6.69
C PRO A 67 -1.91 15.32 7.24
N PHE A 68 -2.12 15.34 8.55
CA PHE A 68 -3.08 14.48 9.26
C PHE A 68 -4.02 15.34 10.10
N VAL A 69 -5.31 14.99 10.07
CA VAL A 69 -6.33 15.58 10.94
C VAL A 69 -6.98 14.48 11.75
N ILE A 70 -6.89 14.60 13.07
CA ILE A 70 -7.43 13.63 14.02
C ILE A 70 -8.80 14.11 14.50
N SER A 71 -9.77 13.21 14.51
CA SER A 71 -11.08 13.44 15.10
C SER A 71 -11.54 12.18 15.85
N GLY A 72 -12.40 12.34 16.86
CA GLY A 72 -12.88 11.21 17.67
C GLY A 72 -12.89 11.55 19.15
N SER A 73 -12.73 10.53 19.98
CA SER A 73 -12.86 10.59 21.44
C SER A 73 -11.61 11.07 22.18
N LEU A 74 -10.68 11.75 21.50
CA LEU A 74 -9.49 12.34 22.12
C LEU A 74 -9.72 13.80 22.49
N ASP A 75 -9.09 14.26 23.56
CA ASP A 75 -9.00 15.70 23.83
C ASP A 75 -8.05 16.40 22.83
N GLU A 76 -8.06 17.73 22.85
CA GLU A 76 -7.28 18.55 21.91
C GLU A 76 -5.77 18.34 22.06
N HIS A 77 -5.28 18.18 23.29
CA HIS A 77 -3.86 18.01 23.57
C HIS A 77 -3.36 16.64 23.07
N ASP A 78 -4.09 15.58 23.36
CA ASP A 78 -3.75 14.23 22.92
C ASP A 78 -3.88 14.09 21.39
N SER A 79 -4.85 14.79 20.77
CA SER A 79 -4.97 14.88 19.31
C SER A 79 -3.79 15.60 18.67
N GLU A 80 -3.33 16.72 19.24
CA GLU A 80 -2.17 17.46 18.74
C GLU A 80 -0.89 16.62 18.88
N SER A 81 -0.68 16.00 20.05
CA SER A 81 0.46 15.15 20.33
C SER A 81 0.55 13.95 19.38
N LEU A 82 -0.58 13.29 19.12
CA LEU A 82 -0.66 12.17 18.18
C LEU A 82 -0.41 12.63 16.74
N THR A 83 -0.94 13.79 16.35
CA THR A 83 -0.69 14.38 15.02
C THR A 83 0.79 14.64 14.78
N LEU A 84 1.49 15.23 15.75
CA LEU A 84 2.93 15.49 15.65
C LEU A 84 3.75 14.20 15.50
N GLN A 85 3.40 13.15 16.25
CA GLN A 85 4.06 11.85 16.13
C GLN A 85 3.81 11.19 14.77
N LEU A 86 2.59 11.27 14.22
CA LEU A 86 2.30 10.79 12.88
C LEU A 86 3.14 11.52 11.82
N ILE A 87 3.30 12.84 11.95
CA ILE A 87 4.15 13.63 11.03
C ILE A 87 5.61 13.19 11.10
N GLU A 88 6.16 13.00 12.31
CA GLU A 88 7.55 12.55 12.49
C GLU A 88 7.79 11.18 11.83
N ILE A 89 6.86 10.24 12.03
CA ILE A 89 6.92 8.92 11.39
C ILE A 89 6.83 9.06 9.87
N ALA A 90 5.91 9.87 9.35
CA ALA A 90 5.74 10.05 7.91
C ALA A 90 6.99 10.62 7.24
N GLN A 91 7.62 11.63 7.84
CA GLN A 91 8.87 12.23 7.35
C GLN A 91 10.05 11.25 7.37
N SER A 92 10.09 10.31 8.32
CA SER A 92 11.08 9.24 8.32
C SER A 92 10.84 8.26 7.18
N LEU A 93 9.59 7.80 7.02
CA LEU A 93 9.20 6.82 6.01
C LEU A 93 9.33 7.36 4.58
N GLU A 94 9.09 8.66 4.37
CA GLU A 94 9.19 9.29 3.05
C GLU A 94 10.59 9.09 2.43
N LYS A 95 11.64 9.17 3.25
CA LYS A 95 13.03 8.93 2.82
C LYS A 95 13.28 7.48 2.40
N GLU A 96 12.61 6.53 3.04
CA GLU A 96 12.74 5.11 2.76
C GLU A 96 11.88 4.66 1.57
N LEU A 97 10.78 5.36 1.31
CA LEU A 97 9.80 5.04 0.26
C LEU A 97 10.03 5.82 -1.03
N ASN A 98 10.78 6.93 -0.97
CA ASN A 98 10.88 7.94 -2.04
C ASN A 98 9.52 8.55 -2.43
N CYS A 99 8.55 8.53 -1.52
CA CYS A 99 7.27 9.19 -1.65
C CYS A 99 6.61 9.40 -0.28
N TRP A 100 5.64 10.32 -0.20
CA TRP A 100 4.86 10.46 1.02
C TRP A 100 4.06 9.17 1.31
N PRO A 101 4.15 8.60 2.53
CA PRO A 101 3.50 7.34 2.88
C PRO A 101 1.99 7.46 3.02
N SER A 102 1.30 6.33 2.89
CA SER A 102 -0.10 6.23 3.26
C SER A 102 -0.29 6.40 4.77
N THR A 103 -1.40 7.05 5.15
CA THR A 103 -1.79 7.23 6.55
C THR A 103 -1.94 5.89 7.29
N GLY A 104 -2.31 4.82 6.58
CA GLY A 104 -2.39 3.47 7.11
C GLY A 104 -1.04 2.97 7.60
N LEU A 105 0.00 3.02 6.76
CA LEU A 105 1.35 2.60 7.15
C LEU A 105 1.90 3.45 8.31
N VAL A 106 1.77 4.77 8.22
CA VAL A 106 2.24 5.70 9.26
C VAL A 106 1.64 5.34 10.62
N THR A 107 0.33 5.07 10.65
CA THR A 107 -0.38 4.69 11.87
C THR A 107 0.13 3.35 12.41
N ILE A 108 0.32 2.35 11.55
CA ILE A 108 0.79 1.03 11.97
C ILE A 108 2.21 1.10 12.54
N VAL A 109 3.11 1.85 11.91
CA VAL A 109 4.49 2.04 12.38
C VAL A 109 4.53 2.84 13.69
N LEU A 110 3.63 3.80 13.89
CA LEU A 110 3.53 4.50 15.16
C LEU A 110 3.02 3.55 16.25
N MET A 111 1.94 2.83 15.99
CA MET A 111 1.34 1.90 16.95
C MET A 111 2.27 0.74 17.27
N SER A 112 3.12 0.29 16.34
CA SER A 112 4.15 -0.74 16.61
C SER A 112 5.17 -0.31 17.68
N ARG A 113 5.27 0.99 17.96
CA ARG A 113 6.14 1.55 19.01
C ARG A 113 5.39 1.79 20.34
N LEU A 114 4.08 2.00 20.29
CA LEU A 114 3.28 2.43 21.44
C LEU A 114 2.42 1.30 22.03
N SER A 115 2.02 0.33 21.22
CA SER A 115 1.04 -0.70 21.58
C SER A 115 1.71 -2.03 21.91
N THR A 116 1.12 -2.77 22.84
CA THR A 116 1.53 -4.15 23.16
C THR A 116 0.74 -5.19 22.35
N GLN A 117 -0.41 -4.79 21.80
CA GLN A 117 -1.26 -5.60 20.92
C GLN A 117 -1.81 -4.75 19.78
N ILE A 118 -1.65 -5.23 18.55
CA ILE A 118 -2.12 -4.56 17.34
C ILE A 118 -2.90 -5.56 16.49
N GLU A 119 -4.12 -5.20 16.12
CA GLU A 119 -4.92 -5.92 15.14
C GLU A 119 -5.14 -5.02 13.93
N VAL A 120 -4.78 -5.48 12.74
CA VAL A 120 -5.01 -4.75 11.48
C VAL A 120 -6.04 -5.52 10.65
N LYS A 121 -7.03 -4.80 10.13
CA LYS A 121 -8.13 -5.34 9.31
C LYS A 121 -8.32 -4.50 8.06
N ARG A 122 -8.85 -5.11 7.00
CA ARG A 122 -9.27 -4.39 5.77
C ARG A 122 -8.15 -3.55 5.16
N MET A 123 -6.91 -4.02 5.26
CA MET A 123 -5.74 -3.32 4.74
C MET A 123 -4.71 -4.36 4.30
N SER A 124 -4.50 -4.54 2.99
CA SER A 124 -3.46 -5.46 2.48
C SER A 124 -2.15 -4.75 2.13
N LEU A 125 -2.17 -3.40 2.12
CA LEU A 125 -1.18 -2.54 1.45
C LEU A 125 -0.93 -2.92 -0.01
N LEU A 126 -1.94 -3.47 -0.69
CA LEU A 126 -1.85 -3.87 -2.08
C LEU A 126 -3.17 -3.60 -2.84
N PRO A 127 -3.68 -2.35 -2.85
CA PRO A 127 -4.91 -2.01 -3.56
C PRO A 127 -4.73 -2.13 -5.06
N SER A 128 -5.70 -2.70 -5.78
CA SER A 128 -5.62 -2.98 -7.24
C SER A 128 -5.23 -1.75 -8.07
N LEU A 129 -4.34 -1.95 -9.04
CA LEU A 129 -3.98 -0.99 -10.10
C LEU A 129 -4.79 -1.22 -11.39
N LYS A 130 -5.77 -2.14 -11.39
CA LYS A 130 -6.61 -2.36 -12.57
C LYS A 130 -7.53 -1.17 -12.76
N ARG A 131 -7.44 -0.57 -13.95
CA ARG A 131 -8.38 0.47 -14.37
C ARG A 131 -9.62 -0.20 -14.95
N GLU A 132 -10.75 0.49 -14.85
CA GLU A 132 -11.92 0.09 -15.64
C GLU A 132 -11.62 0.34 -17.13
N MET A 133 -12.09 -0.53 -18.02
CA MET A 133 -11.76 -0.45 -19.45
C MET A 133 -12.25 0.85 -20.11
N GLU A 134 -13.23 1.51 -19.50
CA GLU A 134 -13.84 2.77 -19.96
C GLU A 134 -13.29 4.00 -19.24
N MET A 135 -12.36 3.84 -18.27
CA MET A 135 -11.80 4.96 -17.50
C MET A 135 -10.98 5.89 -18.43
N PRO A 136 -11.24 7.21 -18.46
CA PRO A 136 -10.47 8.17 -19.26
C PRO A 136 -9.00 8.23 -18.87
N ILE A 137 -8.10 8.50 -19.83
CA ILE A 137 -6.64 8.51 -19.59
C ILE A 137 -6.20 9.62 -18.62
N GLU A 138 -6.98 10.71 -18.54
CA GLU A 138 -6.76 11.82 -17.62
C GLU A 138 -7.17 11.49 -16.18
N GLU A 139 -8.04 10.50 -16.01
CA GLU A 139 -8.45 10.02 -14.68
C GLU A 139 -7.42 9.02 -14.15
N HIS A 140 -7.03 9.19 -12.90
CA HIS A 140 -6.02 8.38 -12.24
C HIS A 140 -6.65 7.54 -11.12
N LEU A 141 -6.10 6.34 -10.89
CA LEU A 141 -6.56 5.53 -9.76
C LEU A 141 -6.08 6.16 -8.45
N PRO A 142 -6.94 6.34 -7.42
CA PRO A 142 -6.52 6.92 -6.15
C PRO A 142 -5.37 6.16 -5.47
N CYS A 143 -5.21 4.87 -5.77
CA CYS A 143 -4.13 4.06 -5.24
C CYS A 143 -2.77 4.31 -5.92
N MET A 144 -2.68 5.00 -7.05
CA MET A 144 -1.37 5.14 -7.71
C MET A 144 -0.44 6.16 -7.05
N VAL A 145 -0.89 6.89 -6.03
CA VAL A 145 -0.12 7.96 -5.38
C VAL A 145 0.87 7.48 -4.32
N HIS A 146 0.85 6.19 -3.98
CA HIS A 146 1.71 5.60 -2.95
C HIS A 146 2.55 4.46 -3.50
N ASN A 147 3.77 4.35 -3.01
CA ASN A 147 4.66 3.21 -3.25
C ASN A 147 4.21 1.99 -2.43
N TRP A 148 3.11 1.34 -2.83
CA TRP A 148 2.54 0.22 -2.08
C TRP A 148 3.49 -0.97 -1.90
N LEU A 149 4.34 -1.26 -2.88
CA LEU A 149 5.35 -2.32 -2.74
C LEU A 149 6.37 -1.95 -1.66
N GLY A 150 6.82 -0.69 -1.60
CA GLY A 150 7.71 -0.21 -0.55
C GLY A 150 7.02 -0.20 0.81
N GLU A 151 5.77 0.24 0.88
CA GLU A 151 5.01 0.23 2.13
C GLU A 151 4.84 -1.18 2.68
N ARG A 152 4.53 -2.13 1.79
CA ARG A 152 4.41 -3.54 2.14
C ARG A 152 5.74 -4.12 2.63
N ARG A 153 6.87 -3.80 1.98
CA ARG A 153 8.20 -4.21 2.46
C ARG A 153 8.46 -3.71 3.87
N ILE A 154 8.15 -2.44 4.16
CA ILE A 154 8.32 -1.89 5.50
C ILE A 154 7.40 -2.60 6.50
N ALA A 155 6.13 -2.82 6.14
CA ALA A 155 5.17 -3.53 6.98
C ALA A 155 5.60 -4.97 7.32
N LEU A 156 6.16 -5.70 6.36
CA LEU A 156 6.69 -7.05 6.56
C LEU A 156 7.87 -7.08 7.55
N ALA A 157 8.62 -5.99 7.67
CA ALA A 157 9.74 -5.88 8.61
C ALA A 157 9.31 -5.46 10.04
N ILE A 158 8.03 -5.16 10.26
CA ILE A 158 7.53 -4.78 11.59
C ILE A 158 7.48 -6.02 12.50
N SER A 159 8.37 -6.06 13.48
CA SER A 159 8.39 -7.12 14.50
C SER A 159 7.74 -6.63 15.79
N VAL A 160 6.51 -7.10 16.06
CA VAL A 160 5.77 -6.83 17.32
C VAL A 160 5.22 -8.15 17.86
N PRO A 161 5.41 -8.46 19.15
CA PRO A 161 5.05 -9.77 19.73
C PRO A 161 3.57 -10.19 19.62
N ASN A 162 2.65 -9.28 19.31
CA ASN A 162 1.22 -9.56 19.16
C ASN A 162 0.58 -8.75 18.01
N LEU A 163 1.25 -8.66 16.86
CA LEU A 163 0.67 -8.12 15.64
C LEU A 163 -0.16 -9.19 14.93
N SER A 164 -1.46 -8.95 14.81
CA SER A 164 -2.37 -9.76 13.98
C SER A 164 -2.73 -8.98 12.73
N TRP A 165 -2.19 -9.41 11.58
CA TRP A 165 -2.45 -8.76 10.29
C TRP A 165 -2.53 -9.81 9.15
N PRO A 166 -3.62 -10.59 9.11
CA PRO A 166 -3.73 -11.69 8.16
C PRO A 166 -3.77 -11.22 6.69
N GLU A 167 -4.38 -10.07 6.40
CA GLU A 167 -4.45 -9.54 5.03
C GLU A 167 -3.11 -9.04 4.47
N LEU A 168 -2.09 -8.86 5.32
CA LEU A 168 -0.73 -8.64 4.84
C LEU A 168 -0.16 -9.90 4.21
N GLN A 169 -0.55 -11.10 4.63
CA GLN A 169 0.05 -12.33 4.11
C GLN A 169 -0.56 -12.72 2.76
N LEU A 170 0.29 -12.97 1.77
CA LEU A 170 -0.11 -13.42 0.44
C LEU A 170 0.00 -14.94 0.34
N THR A 171 -0.95 -15.52 -0.39
CA THR A 171 -0.82 -16.88 -0.90
C THR A 171 0.03 -16.88 -2.16
N GLN A 172 0.69 -18.01 -2.45
CA GLN A 172 1.49 -18.17 -3.66
C GLN A 172 0.61 -17.89 -4.90
N PRO A 173 1.02 -16.96 -5.80
CA PRO A 173 0.27 -16.68 -7.02
C PRO A 173 0.12 -17.94 -7.87
N LEU A 174 -1.12 -18.24 -8.28
CA LEU A 174 -1.38 -19.34 -9.21
C LEU A 174 -0.73 -19.05 -10.56
N SER A 175 -0.13 -20.07 -11.16
CA SER A 175 0.20 -20.04 -12.58
C SER A 175 -1.13 -20.04 -13.35
N LYS A 176 -1.34 -18.99 -14.15
CA LYS A 176 -2.35 -19.06 -15.20
C LYS A 176 -1.70 -19.84 -16.33
N GLU A 177 -2.35 -20.90 -16.80
CA GLU A 177 -1.98 -21.54 -18.06
C GLU A 177 -1.80 -20.41 -19.08
N ALA A 178 -0.58 -20.27 -19.61
CA ALA A 178 -0.27 -19.21 -20.54
C ALA A 178 -1.30 -19.32 -21.67
N LEU A 179 -2.08 -18.25 -21.91
CA LEU A 179 -2.91 -18.21 -23.11
C LEU A 179 -1.99 -18.54 -24.29
N ASP A 180 -2.43 -19.45 -25.15
CA ASP A 180 -1.76 -20.00 -26.35
C ASP A 180 -1.30 -18.94 -27.39
N ASN A 181 -1.22 -17.66 -27.02
CA ASN A 181 -0.53 -16.63 -27.76
C ASN A 181 0.96 -16.90 -27.68
N GLN A 182 1.42 -17.76 -28.58
CA GLN A 182 2.79 -18.01 -28.96
C GLN A 182 3.50 -16.68 -29.26
N ILE A 183 4.02 -16.04 -28.22
CA ILE A 183 5.17 -15.19 -28.41
C ILE A 183 6.32 -16.17 -28.60
N GLU A 184 6.91 -16.18 -29.79
CA GLU A 184 8.29 -16.65 -30.00
C GLU A 184 9.24 -15.72 -29.22
N LEU A 185 9.06 -15.59 -27.91
CA LEU A 185 10.16 -15.24 -27.00
C LEU A 185 10.98 -16.51 -26.98
N THR A 186 11.91 -16.62 -27.93
CA THR A 186 12.78 -17.78 -28.20
C THR A 186 13.74 -18.11 -27.04
N ASP A 187 13.38 -17.78 -25.81
CA ASP A 187 14.23 -17.80 -24.63
C ASP A 187 13.35 -17.87 -23.37
N TYR A 188 12.83 -19.08 -23.10
CA TYR A 188 11.95 -19.43 -21.97
C TYR A 188 12.56 -19.21 -20.56
N ASN A 189 13.69 -18.52 -20.44
CA ASN A 189 14.42 -18.27 -19.19
C ASN A 189 14.85 -16.80 -19.01
N ARG A 190 14.24 -15.85 -19.72
CA ARG A 190 14.57 -14.44 -19.51
C ARG A 190 14.16 -13.97 -18.12
N CYS A 191 15.09 -13.27 -17.45
CA CYS A 191 14.91 -12.70 -16.12
C CYS A 191 13.71 -11.73 -16.12
N PRO A 192 12.64 -11.99 -15.35
CA PRO A 192 11.42 -11.17 -15.39
C PRO A 192 11.67 -9.72 -14.96
N PHE A 193 12.65 -9.49 -14.07
CA PHE A 193 13.08 -8.15 -13.66
C PHE A 193 13.71 -7.35 -14.80
N GLU A 194 14.47 -8.00 -15.71
CA GLU A 194 15.09 -7.33 -16.85
C GLU A 194 14.04 -6.92 -17.88
N LEU A 195 13.07 -7.80 -18.14
CA LEU A 195 11.93 -7.52 -19.00
C LEU A 195 11.06 -6.39 -18.45
N LEU A 196 10.78 -6.39 -17.14
CA LEU A 196 10.04 -5.29 -16.51
C LEU A 196 10.82 -3.97 -16.60
N THR A 197 12.14 -4.03 -16.38
CA THR A 197 13.03 -2.87 -16.55
C THR A 197 13.02 -2.34 -17.98
N GLN A 198 12.94 -3.22 -18.99
CA GLN A 198 12.81 -2.82 -20.39
C GLN A 198 11.52 -2.02 -20.64
N VAL A 199 10.39 -2.50 -20.13
CA VAL A 199 9.10 -1.78 -20.20
C VAL A 199 9.20 -0.42 -19.52
N HIS A 200 9.80 -0.37 -18.34
CA HIS A 200 9.96 0.88 -17.59
C HIS A 200 10.87 1.89 -18.30
N ARG A 201 11.99 1.45 -18.91
CA ARG A 201 12.86 2.33 -19.71
C ARG A 201 12.14 2.86 -20.95
N HIS A 202 11.33 2.03 -21.61
CA HIS A 202 10.51 2.51 -22.73
C HIS A 202 9.54 3.59 -22.26
N ALA A 203 8.88 3.39 -21.11
CA ALA A 203 7.94 4.36 -20.54
C ALA A 203 8.56 5.71 -20.13
N HIS A 204 9.87 5.77 -19.93
CA HIS A 204 10.58 7.03 -19.70
C HIS A 204 10.79 7.84 -20.98
N ASN A 205 10.94 7.16 -22.12
CA ASN A 205 11.25 7.79 -23.39
C ASN A 205 10.00 8.06 -24.23
N GLU A 206 8.98 7.21 -24.07
CA GLU A 206 7.76 7.21 -24.88
C GLU A 206 6.52 7.40 -24.00
N LEU A 207 5.61 8.26 -24.44
CA LEU A 207 4.37 8.58 -23.74
C LEU A 207 3.24 7.57 -23.99
N THR A 208 3.45 6.61 -24.90
CA THR A 208 2.42 5.64 -25.32
C THR A 208 2.95 4.22 -25.34
N SER A 209 2.04 3.27 -25.23
CA SER A 209 2.34 1.85 -25.33
C SER A 209 2.76 1.47 -26.75
N SER A 210 3.64 0.47 -26.87
CA SER A 210 3.85 -0.27 -28.11
C SER A 210 3.35 -1.71 -27.94
N ALA A 211 2.99 -2.36 -29.05
CA ALA A 211 2.50 -3.73 -29.03
C ALA A 211 3.51 -4.68 -28.33
N ASP A 212 4.80 -4.47 -28.56
CA ASP A 212 5.87 -5.24 -27.93
C ASP A 212 5.89 -5.06 -26.41
N MET A 213 5.72 -3.84 -25.89
CA MET A 213 5.71 -3.61 -24.44
C MET A 213 4.46 -4.18 -23.77
N LEU A 214 3.30 -4.11 -24.43
CA LEU A 214 2.08 -4.75 -23.94
C LEU A 214 2.21 -6.28 -23.91
N ASN A 215 2.84 -6.86 -24.92
CA ASN A 215 3.13 -8.30 -24.96
C ASN A 215 4.08 -8.72 -23.82
N ILE A 216 5.10 -7.91 -23.51
CA ILE A 216 5.98 -8.17 -22.36
C ILE A 216 5.19 -8.12 -21.05
N LEU A 217 4.35 -7.11 -20.84
CA LEU A 217 3.52 -7.03 -19.62
C LEU A 217 2.56 -8.22 -19.51
N SER A 218 1.93 -8.62 -20.60
CA SER A 218 1.05 -9.79 -20.65
C SER A 218 1.82 -11.07 -20.28
N TYR A 219 3.01 -11.27 -20.85
CA TYR A 219 3.89 -12.38 -20.49
C TYR A 219 4.24 -12.36 -18.99
N LEU A 220 4.73 -11.22 -18.48
CA LEU A 220 5.11 -11.06 -17.07
C LEU A 220 3.95 -11.33 -16.09
N SER A 221 2.72 -10.95 -16.46
CA SER A 221 1.53 -11.22 -15.63
C SER A 221 1.19 -12.70 -15.48
N THR A 222 1.66 -13.54 -16.40
CA THR A 222 1.39 -14.99 -16.40
C THR A 222 2.62 -15.83 -16.05
N THR A 223 3.83 -15.24 -16.08
CA THR A 223 5.09 -15.90 -15.68
C THR A 223 4.96 -16.60 -14.33
N HIS A 224 5.47 -17.83 -14.27
CA HIS A 224 5.46 -18.66 -13.07
C HIS A 224 6.25 -18.00 -11.92
N ILE A 225 5.74 -18.05 -10.69
CA ILE A 225 6.33 -17.33 -9.55
C ILE A 225 7.76 -17.81 -9.22
N GLU A 226 8.08 -19.07 -9.49
CA GLU A 226 9.38 -19.70 -9.29
C GLU A 226 10.47 -18.99 -10.10
N LEU A 227 10.15 -18.51 -11.32
CA LEU A 227 11.10 -17.75 -12.11
C LEU A 227 11.34 -16.35 -11.52
N TRP A 228 10.31 -15.73 -10.94
CA TRP A 228 10.48 -14.48 -10.19
C TRP A 228 11.35 -14.71 -8.95
N LEU A 229 11.06 -15.74 -8.16
CA LEU A 229 11.83 -16.08 -6.95
C LEU A 229 13.30 -16.38 -7.27
N GLN A 230 13.56 -17.18 -8.31
CA GLN A 230 14.91 -17.54 -8.74
C GLN A 230 15.78 -16.32 -9.06
N HIS A 231 15.18 -15.26 -9.61
CA HIS A 231 15.90 -14.05 -10.01
C HIS A 231 15.82 -12.91 -8.99
N SER A 232 15.08 -13.09 -7.89
CA SER A 232 14.85 -12.05 -6.88
C SER A 232 16.12 -11.74 -6.09
N THR A 233 16.44 -10.46 -5.99
CA THR A 233 17.45 -9.93 -5.07
C THR A 233 16.88 -8.68 -4.41
N GLN A 234 17.40 -8.29 -3.24
CA GLN A 234 16.96 -7.07 -2.55
C GLN A 234 17.08 -5.84 -3.47
N GLU A 235 18.19 -5.70 -4.19
CA GLU A 235 18.42 -4.60 -5.15
C GLU A 235 17.34 -4.54 -6.24
N LYS A 236 16.99 -5.69 -6.84
CA LYS A 236 15.98 -5.76 -7.89
C LYS A 236 14.58 -5.47 -7.37
N LEU A 237 14.23 -6.00 -6.19
CA LEU A 237 12.94 -5.74 -5.55
C LEU A 237 12.78 -4.25 -5.22
N LEU A 238 13.78 -3.63 -4.60
CA LEU A 238 13.79 -2.19 -4.31
C LEU A 238 13.69 -1.35 -5.58
N SER A 239 14.40 -1.72 -6.64
CA SER A 239 14.34 -0.99 -7.92
C SER A 239 12.94 -1.05 -8.54
N CYS A 240 12.24 -2.19 -8.41
CA CYS A 240 10.89 -2.35 -8.93
C CYS A 240 9.84 -1.57 -8.14
N GLU A 241 10.02 -1.29 -6.86
CA GLU A 241 9.08 -0.50 -6.04
C GLU A 241 8.76 0.86 -6.68
N LEU A 242 9.78 1.50 -7.26
CA LEU A 242 9.69 2.82 -7.89
C LEU A 242 8.89 2.83 -9.21
N MET A 243 8.53 1.67 -9.74
CA MET A 243 7.89 1.57 -11.05
C MET A 243 6.35 1.67 -10.99
N PHE A 244 5.73 1.59 -9.80
CA PHE A 244 4.29 1.36 -9.65
C PHE A 244 3.51 2.50 -8.99
N PHE A 245 4.07 3.71 -8.95
CA PHE A 245 3.38 4.87 -8.38
C PHE A 245 3.75 6.17 -9.09
N ASN A 246 2.91 7.18 -8.91
CA ASN A 246 3.17 8.58 -9.19
C ASN A 246 2.50 9.40 -8.07
N GLN A 247 3.30 10.02 -7.20
CA GLN A 247 2.81 10.74 -6.02
C GLN A 247 1.98 11.99 -6.38
N THR A 248 2.24 12.62 -7.53
CA THR A 248 1.59 13.87 -7.94
C THR A 248 1.09 13.76 -9.38
N PRO A 249 0.10 12.88 -9.65
CA PRO A 249 -0.38 12.61 -11.00
C PRO A 249 -1.05 13.81 -11.68
N GLU A 250 -1.46 14.83 -10.92
CA GLU A 250 -2.00 16.08 -11.44
C GLU A 250 -0.91 17.07 -11.89
N GLN A 251 0.34 16.87 -11.44
CA GLN A 251 1.46 17.77 -11.70
C GLN A 251 2.52 17.15 -12.63
N THR A 252 2.67 15.83 -12.56
CA THR A 252 3.69 15.08 -13.30
C THR A 252 3.04 13.97 -14.10
N ALA A 253 3.48 13.81 -15.35
CA ALA A 253 2.97 12.76 -16.22
C ALA A 253 3.33 11.38 -15.66
N SER A 254 2.34 10.50 -15.55
CA SER A 254 2.53 9.11 -15.16
C SER A 254 3.15 8.30 -16.29
N PHE A 255 3.84 7.21 -15.95
CA PHE A 255 4.19 6.19 -16.95
C PHE A 255 2.94 5.67 -17.65
N TRP A 256 3.00 5.52 -18.98
CA TRP A 256 1.83 5.15 -19.79
C TRP A 256 1.12 3.90 -19.26
N TYR A 257 1.86 2.91 -18.75
CA TYR A 257 1.27 1.66 -18.26
C TYR A 257 0.38 1.85 -17.01
N LEU A 258 0.56 2.93 -16.25
CA LEU A 258 -0.28 3.25 -15.08
C LEU A 258 -1.62 3.89 -15.46
N VAL A 259 -1.73 4.43 -16.68
CA VAL A 259 -2.92 5.13 -17.18
C VAL A 259 -3.56 4.45 -18.40
N ASP A 260 -2.88 3.47 -18.99
CA ASP A 260 -3.39 2.64 -20.07
C ASP A 260 -4.30 1.53 -19.50
N ASN A 261 -5.54 1.50 -19.97
CA ASN A 261 -6.57 0.60 -19.46
C ASN A 261 -6.22 -0.88 -19.68
N GLN A 262 -5.55 -1.22 -20.79
CA GLN A 262 -5.15 -2.59 -21.10
C GLN A 262 -3.90 -2.99 -20.30
N ALA A 263 -2.87 -2.14 -20.27
CA ALA A 263 -1.62 -2.40 -19.56
C ALA A 263 -1.87 -2.61 -18.06
N SER A 264 -2.74 -1.79 -17.48
CA SER A 264 -3.10 -1.85 -16.06
C SER A 264 -3.69 -3.21 -15.64
N GLN A 265 -4.31 -3.95 -16.56
CA GLN A 265 -4.84 -5.30 -16.29
C GLN A 265 -3.71 -6.29 -15.95
N TYR A 266 -2.54 -6.11 -16.55
CA TYR A 266 -1.38 -6.97 -16.34
C TYR A 266 -0.57 -6.57 -15.10
N LEU A 267 -0.50 -5.27 -14.79
CA LEU A 267 0.31 -4.75 -13.69
C LEU A 267 -0.05 -5.34 -12.35
N ASP A 268 -1.33 -5.62 -12.12
CA ASP A 268 -1.78 -6.16 -10.85
C ASP A 268 -1.18 -7.54 -10.56
N ASP A 269 -1.21 -8.43 -11.53
CA ASP A 269 -0.65 -9.78 -11.40
C ASP A 269 0.89 -9.75 -11.26
N ILE A 270 1.55 -8.81 -11.94
CA ILE A 270 3.00 -8.57 -11.82
C ILE A 270 3.33 -8.06 -10.40
N ARG A 271 2.59 -7.06 -9.92
CA ARG A 271 2.80 -6.47 -8.61
C ARG A 271 2.53 -7.46 -7.48
N HIS A 272 1.52 -8.34 -7.61
CA HIS A 272 1.29 -9.42 -6.65
C HIS A 272 2.46 -10.41 -6.60
N ARG A 273 3.08 -10.74 -7.74
CA ARG A 273 4.28 -11.60 -7.78
C ARG A 273 5.48 -10.93 -7.11
N LEU A 274 5.70 -9.65 -7.37
CA LEU A 274 6.74 -8.87 -6.70
C LEU A 274 6.51 -8.80 -5.18
N ALA A 275 5.27 -8.51 -4.77
CA ALA A 275 4.86 -8.47 -3.37
C ALA A 275 5.02 -9.81 -2.65
N TYR A 276 4.79 -10.92 -3.35
CA TYR A 276 5.05 -12.27 -2.84
C TYR A 276 6.55 -12.55 -2.73
N CYS A 277 7.36 -12.15 -3.72
CA CYS A 277 8.81 -12.26 -3.64
C CYS A 277 9.38 -11.47 -2.45
N GLN A 278 8.88 -10.25 -2.19
CA GLN A 278 9.23 -9.49 -0.99
C GLN A 278 8.88 -10.23 0.30
N GLN A 279 7.73 -10.91 0.36
CA GLN A 279 7.33 -11.69 1.53
C GLN A 279 8.30 -12.86 1.78
N VAL A 280 8.55 -13.69 0.76
CA VAL A 280 9.44 -14.85 0.87
C VAL A 280 10.88 -14.45 1.19
N PHE A 281 11.34 -13.27 0.71
CA PHE A 281 12.69 -12.79 1.00
C PHE A 281 12.86 -12.22 2.42
N ASN A 282 11.77 -11.87 3.09
CA ASN A 282 11.76 -11.36 4.47
C ASN A 282 11.42 -12.44 5.52
N GLU A 283 11.00 -13.64 5.09
CA GLU A 283 10.85 -14.84 5.94
C GLU A 283 12.21 -15.48 6.26
#